data_AF-A0A7S0FRE5-F1
#
_entry.id   AF-A0A7S0FRE5-F1
#
_cell.length_a   1.000
_cell.length_b   1.000
_cell.length_c   1.000
_cell.angle_alpha   90.00
_cell.angle_beta   90.00
_cell.angle_gamma   90.00
#
_symmetry.space_group_name_H-M   'P 1'
#
loop_
_entity.id
_entity.type
_entity.pdbx_description
1 polymer ?
#
loop_
_entity_poly.entity_id
_entity_poly.type
_entity_poly.pdbx_seq_one_letter_code
_entity_poly.pdbx_strand_id
1 'polypeptide(L)'
;DLNAGHYTWSFTKGTAGTYPDASCRIIILPAESSAEASLEAVEASAESKWGAGADKTNYGELETGEMYTLQLSDHTWTSHFIIHVDTAGAYAVFLEHSPFEFENGFHFLQDEAGEDVEPVVEEMAGHDHGGHDGHDHG
;
A
#
# COMPACT_ATOMS: atom_id res chain seq x y z
N ASP A 1 -12.24 4.95 -5.04
CA ASP A 1 -12.51 5.55 -3.72
C ASP A 1 -12.90 4.47 -2.73
N LEU A 2 -12.52 4.65 -1.47
CA LEU A 2 -12.87 3.77 -0.37
C LEU A 2 -14.09 4.31 0.37
N ASN A 3 -14.99 3.43 0.80
CA ASN A 3 -16.02 3.76 1.77
C ASN A 3 -15.42 3.86 3.18
N ALA A 4 -16.10 4.58 4.08
CA ALA A 4 -15.74 4.55 5.49
C ALA A 4 -15.98 3.14 6.06
N GLY A 5 -15.02 2.62 6.83
CA GLY A 5 -15.02 1.25 7.34
C GLY A 5 -13.61 0.70 7.54
N HIS A 6 -13.52 -0.60 7.73
CA HIS A 6 -12.25 -1.31 7.91
C HIS A 6 -11.86 -2.07 6.65
N TYR A 7 -10.57 -2.14 6.38
CA TYR A 7 -10.03 -2.94 5.28
C TYR A 7 -8.92 -3.83 5.81
N THR A 8 -8.82 -5.04 5.27
CA THR A 8 -7.73 -5.96 5.61
C THR A 8 -6.63 -5.84 4.57
N TRP A 9 -5.45 -5.40 5.01
CA TRP A 9 -4.23 -5.46 4.23
C TRP A 9 -3.49 -6.76 4.51
N SER A 10 -3.15 -7.53 3.48
CA SER A 10 -2.59 -8.87 3.61
C SER A 10 -1.19 -8.97 2.97
N PHE A 11 -0.26 -9.54 3.72
CA PHE A 11 1.05 -9.97 3.23
C PHE A 11 1.12 -11.49 3.28
N THR A 12 0.98 -12.17 2.16
CA THR A 12 1.15 -13.63 2.10
C THR A 12 2.56 -14.01 1.69
N LYS A 13 3.14 -15.01 2.36
CA LYS A 13 4.46 -15.55 1.99
C LYS A 13 4.45 -16.07 0.56
N GLY A 14 5.58 -15.89 -0.13
CA GLY A 14 5.80 -16.50 -1.44
C GLY A 14 5.85 -18.03 -1.36
N THR A 15 5.98 -18.70 -2.51
CA THR A 15 5.96 -20.17 -2.59
C THR A 15 7.06 -20.86 -1.79
N ALA A 16 8.15 -20.17 -1.47
CA ALA A 16 9.23 -20.66 -0.60
C ALA A 16 8.87 -20.68 0.90
N GLY A 17 7.75 -20.06 1.28
CA GLY A 17 7.28 -19.98 2.67
C GLY A 17 8.04 -18.98 3.54
N THR A 18 8.60 -17.95 2.93
CA THR A 18 9.28 -16.84 3.59
C THR A 18 8.84 -15.51 2.99
N TYR A 19 8.98 -14.43 3.75
CA TYR A 19 8.91 -13.07 3.22
C TYR A 19 10.28 -12.66 2.64
N PRO A 20 10.33 -11.72 1.69
CA PRO A 20 11.58 -11.10 1.24
C PRO A 20 12.30 -10.39 2.39
N ASP A 21 11.53 -9.65 3.18
CA ASP A 21 11.98 -8.88 4.34
C ASP A 21 11.07 -9.14 5.55
N ALA A 22 11.61 -9.01 6.77
CA ALA A 22 10.87 -9.27 8.00
C ALA A 22 9.90 -8.14 8.39
N SER A 23 10.05 -6.96 7.78
CA SER A 23 9.15 -5.82 7.98
C SER A 23 8.94 -5.02 6.72
N CYS A 24 7.83 -4.28 6.65
CA CYS A 24 7.53 -3.38 5.55
C CYS A 24 6.97 -2.06 6.08
N ARG A 25 7.41 -0.92 5.54
CA ARG A 25 6.83 0.39 5.87
C ARG A 25 5.59 0.67 5.02
N ILE A 26 4.57 1.26 5.65
CA ILE A 26 3.34 1.74 5.02
C ILE A 26 2.91 3.11 5.55
N ILE A 27 2.37 3.96 4.67
CA ILE A 27 1.54 5.11 5.04
C ILE A 27 0.35 5.21 4.07
N ILE A 28 -0.83 5.49 4.61
CA ILE A 28 -2.08 5.67 3.85
C ILE A 28 -2.51 7.12 4.02
N LEU A 29 -2.62 7.87 2.93
CA LEU A 29 -2.98 9.29 2.94
C LEU A 29 -4.25 9.54 2.14
N PRO A 30 -5.14 10.46 2.58
CA PRO A 30 -6.24 10.90 1.75
C PRO A 30 -5.70 11.61 0.50
N ALA A 31 -6.40 11.44 -0.62
CA ALA A 31 -6.14 12.09 -1.89
C ALA A 31 -7.37 12.87 -2.34
N GLU A 32 -7.17 13.90 -3.16
CA GLU A 32 -8.27 14.73 -3.68
C GLU A 32 -9.18 13.95 -4.63
N SER A 33 -8.63 13.00 -5.39
CA SER A 33 -9.37 12.15 -6.32
C SER A 33 -8.61 10.85 -6.62
N SER A 34 -9.23 9.98 -7.40
CA SER A 34 -8.65 8.74 -7.93
C SER A 34 -7.84 8.94 -9.23
N ALA A 35 -7.52 10.18 -9.62
CA ALA A 35 -6.69 10.46 -10.78
C ALA A 35 -5.19 10.38 -10.44
N GLU A 36 -4.36 10.05 -11.43
CA GLU A 36 -2.89 9.99 -11.31
C GLU A 36 -2.26 11.28 -10.77
N ALA A 37 -2.70 12.44 -11.26
CA ALA A 37 -2.25 13.73 -10.72
C ALA A 37 -2.55 13.92 -9.21
N SER A 38 -3.54 13.22 -8.65
CA SER A 38 -3.78 13.23 -7.20
C SER A 38 -2.84 12.28 -6.44
N LEU A 39 -2.36 11.20 -7.07
CA LEU A 39 -1.31 10.35 -6.50
C LEU A 39 0.00 11.13 -6.41
N GLU A 40 0.45 11.72 -7.53
CA GLU A 40 1.65 12.58 -7.61
C GLU A 40 1.61 13.72 -6.58
N ALA A 41 0.46 14.38 -6.42
CA ALA A 41 0.32 15.50 -5.49
C ALA A 41 0.49 15.09 -4.01
N VAL A 42 0.23 13.82 -3.68
CA VAL A 42 0.32 13.30 -2.30
C VAL A 42 1.74 12.80 -2.00
N GLU A 43 2.57 12.50 -3.00
CA GLU A 43 3.93 11.99 -2.84
C GLU A 43 4.78 12.87 -1.90
N ALA A 44 4.78 14.19 -2.11
CA ALA A 44 5.56 15.10 -1.26
C ALA A 44 5.14 15.02 0.22
N SER A 45 3.87 14.76 0.50
CA SER A 45 3.37 14.55 1.87
C SER A 45 3.86 13.21 2.42
N ALA A 46 3.81 12.14 1.62
CA ALA A 46 4.31 10.82 1.99
C ALA A 46 5.82 10.85 2.25
N GLU A 47 6.61 11.42 1.34
CA GLU A 47 8.07 11.58 1.47
C GLU A 47 8.45 12.34 2.73
N SER A 48 7.75 13.43 3.05
CA SER A 48 8.02 14.23 4.25
C SER A 48 7.81 13.46 5.56
N LYS A 49 6.96 12.43 5.53
CA LYS A 49 6.65 11.55 6.65
C LYS A 49 7.41 10.22 6.59
N TRP A 50 8.09 9.94 5.49
CA TRP A 50 8.70 8.64 5.22
C TRP A 50 9.87 8.38 6.16
N GLY A 51 9.79 7.28 6.90
CA GLY A 51 10.76 6.95 7.94
C GLY A 51 10.30 5.77 8.79
N ALA A 52 10.88 5.63 9.98
CA ALA A 52 10.40 4.65 10.95
C ALA A 52 9.07 5.13 11.55
N GLY A 53 8.03 4.32 11.36
CA GLY A 53 6.72 4.51 11.97
C GLY A 53 6.56 3.74 13.28
N ALA A 54 5.37 3.78 13.86
CA ALA A 54 5.05 2.89 14.99
C ALA A 54 5.04 1.43 14.53
N ASP A 55 5.60 0.53 15.35
CA ASP A 55 5.60 -0.90 15.05
C ASP A 55 4.19 -1.51 15.19
N LYS A 56 3.79 -2.31 14.21
CA LYS A 56 2.55 -3.08 14.22
C LYS A 56 2.85 -4.54 13.91
N THR A 57 2.25 -5.44 14.68
CA THR A 57 2.30 -6.89 14.42
C THR A 57 0.99 -7.36 13.79
N ASN A 58 0.90 -8.65 13.46
CA ASN A 58 -0.29 -9.26 12.86
C ASN A 58 -1.60 -8.86 13.57
N TYR A 59 -2.60 -8.47 12.78
CA TYR A 59 -3.87 -7.83 13.17
C TYR A 59 -3.72 -6.46 13.86
N GLY A 60 -2.63 -5.74 13.59
CA GLY A 60 -2.45 -4.37 14.05
C GLY A 60 -3.34 -3.39 13.29
N GLU A 61 -3.98 -2.48 14.03
CA GLU A 61 -4.80 -1.39 13.48
C GLU A 61 -3.92 -0.25 12.93
N LEU A 62 -4.26 0.28 11.75
CA LEU A 62 -3.57 1.35 11.04
C LEU A 62 -4.53 2.51 10.78
N GLU A 63 -4.17 3.69 11.26
CA GLU A 63 -4.93 4.92 10.99
C GLU A 63 -4.41 5.60 9.72
N THR A 64 -5.32 6.16 8.92
CA THR A 64 -4.91 7.01 7.80
C THR A 64 -4.19 8.27 8.32
N GLY A 65 -3.16 8.73 7.60
CA GLY A 65 -2.34 9.89 7.97
C GLY A 65 -1.06 9.56 8.72
N GLU A 66 -0.93 8.34 9.25
CA GLU A 66 0.15 7.91 10.13
C GLU A 66 1.09 6.89 9.46
N MET A 67 2.35 6.93 9.87
CA MET A 67 3.41 6.06 9.34
C MET A 67 3.58 4.83 10.25
N TYR A 68 3.63 3.62 9.66
CA TYR A 68 3.80 2.36 10.39
C TYR A 68 4.90 1.45 9.84
N THR A 69 5.61 0.78 10.74
CA THR A 69 6.50 -0.33 10.40
C THR A 69 5.77 -1.64 10.71
N LEU A 70 5.41 -2.38 9.67
CA LEU A 70 4.66 -3.62 9.78
C LEU A 70 5.63 -4.78 9.99
N GLN A 71 5.54 -5.46 11.13
CA GLN A 71 6.34 -6.61 11.49
C GLN A 71 5.66 -7.88 10.97
N LEU A 72 6.21 -8.48 9.91
CA LEU A 72 5.64 -9.64 9.24
C LEU A 72 5.89 -10.91 10.06
N SER A 73 4.86 -11.76 10.15
CA SER A 73 4.87 -12.90 11.06
C SER A 73 5.48 -14.17 10.44
N ASP A 74 6.63 -14.60 10.95
CA ASP A 74 7.23 -15.87 10.55
C ASP A 74 6.42 -17.10 10.98
N HIS A 75 5.52 -16.95 11.95
CA HIS A 75 4.72 -18.05 12.50
C HIS A 75 3.41 -18.33 11.75
N THR A 76 3.01 -17.44 10.84
CA THR A 76 1.79 -17.58 10.04
C THR A 76 2.13 -17.55 8.54
N TRP A 77 1.22 -18.04 7.71
CA TRP A 77 1.40 -17.98 6.25
C TRP A 77 1.16 -16.58 5.69
N THR A 78 0.21 -15.87 6.31
CA THR A 78 -0.21 -14.53 5.93
C THR A 78 -0.23 -13.65 7.17
N SER A 79 0.33 -12.45 7.06
CA SER A 79 0.15 -11.38 8.04
C SER A 79 -0.95 -10.45 7.55
N HIS A 80 -1.88 -10.12 8.44
CA HIS A 80 -2.98 -9.19 8.19
C HIS A 80 -2.78 -7.93 9.02
N PHE A 81 -3.23 -6.79 8.50
CA PHE A 81 -3.30 -5.51 9.20
C PHE A 81 -4.64 -4.88 8.85
N ILE A 82 -5.19 -4.10 9.77
CA ILE A 82 -6.52 -3.53 9.60
C ILE A 82 -6.38 -2.03 9.39
N ILE A 83 -6.88 -1.52 8.29
CA ILE A 83 -6.84 -0.09 7.94
C ILE A 83 -8.17 0.53 8.33
N HIS A 84 -8.12 1.62 9.08
CA HIS A 84 -9.28 2.43 9.45
C HIS A 84 -9.47 3.59 8.47
N VAL A 85 -10.57 3.54 7.71
CA VAL A 85 -11.00 4.64 6.85
C VAL A 85 -12.18 5.32 7.53
N ASP A 86 -11.92 6.42 8.22
CA ASP A 86 -12.96 7.17 8.93
C ASP A 86 -13.90 7.95 8.01
N THR A 87 -13.38 8.39 6.86
CA THR A 87 -14.10 9.22 5.88
C THR A 87 -14.02 8.58 4.51
N ALA A 88 -15.16 8.38 3.85
CA ALA A 88 -15.16 7.88 2.48
C ALA A 88 -14.46 8.87 1.53
N GLY A 89 -13.66 8.37 0.60
CA GLY A 89 -12.92 9.21 -0.35
C GLY A 89 -11.80 8.47 -1.09
N ALA A 90 -11.01 9.22 -1.85
CA ALA A 90 -9.80 8.69 -2.48
C ALA A 90 -8.65 8.62 -1.47
N TYR A 91 -7.85 7.56 -1.56
CA TYR A 91 -6.69 7.33 -0.71
C TYR A 91 -5.53 6.84 -1.57
N ALA A 92 -4.33 7.28 -1.22
CA ALA A 92 -3.07 6.79 -1.77
C ALA A 92 -2.33 5.99 -0.69
N VAL A 93 -1.83 4.83 -1.06
CA VAL A 93 -1.04 3.96 -0.18
C VAL A 93 0.39 3.93 -0.70
N PHE A 94 1.34 4.29 0.18
CA PHE A 94 2.77 4.23 -0.12
C PHE A 94 3.38 3.09 0.69
N LEU A 95 4.04 2.17 -0.01
CA LEU A 95 4.56 0.93 0.54
C LEU A 95 6.03 0.75 0.16
N GLU A 96 6.82 0.22 1.08
CA GLU A 96 8.26 -0.05 0.84
C GLU A 96 8.49 -1.18 -0.17
N HIS A 97 7.59 -2.16 -0.19
CA HIS A 97 7.58 -3.26 -1.15
C HIS A 97 6.41 -3.11 -2.13
N SER A 98 6.50 -3.79 -3.27
CA SER A 98 5.34 -3.92 -4.14
C SER A 98 4.28 -4.80 -3.44
N PRO A 99 3.02 -4.35 -3.31
CA PRO A 99 1.99 -5.19 -2.70
C PRO A 99 1.74 -6.50 -3.46
N PHE A 100 1.95 -6.48 -4.78
CA PHE A 100 1.81 -7.65 -5.66
C PHE A 100 2.80 -8.78 -5.34
N GLU A 101 3.92 -8.50 -4.67
CA GLU A 101 4.87 -9.53 -4.22
C GLU A 101 4.25 -10.49 -3.19
N PHE A 102 3.15 -10.08 -2.57
CA PHE A 102 2.51 -10.80 -1.47
C PHE A 102 1.16 -11.44 -1.83
N GLU A 103 0.80 -11.43 -3.11
CA GLU A 103 -0.43 -12.05 -3.62
C GLU A 103 -0.25 -13.53 -3.91
N ASN A 104 -0.33 -14.33 -2.85
CA ASN A 104 -0.26 -15.79 -2.97
C ASN A 104 -1.52 -16.45 -2.40
N GLY A 105 -2.57 -16.47 -3.22
CA GLY A 105 -3.88 -17.03 -2.87
C GLY A 105 -4.85 -16.05 -2.20
N PHE A 106 -4.38 -14.85 -1.85
CA PHE A 106 -5.19 -13.74 -1.32
C PHE A 106 -4.75 -12.43 -1.98
N HIS A 107 -5.72 -11.57 -2.29
CA HIS A 107 -5.46 -10.19 -2.70
C HIS A 107 -4.87 -9.39 -1.53
N PHE A 108 -4.04 -8.40 -1.82
CA PHE A 108 -3.39 -7.63 -0.75
C PHE A 108 -4.34 -6.69 0.00
N LEU A 109 -5.50 -6.33 -0.56
CA LEU A 109 -6.46 -5.43 0.08
C LEU A 109 -7.92 -5.91 -0.05
N GLN A 110 -8.57 -6.20 1.06
CA GLN A 110 -9.97 -6.63 1.05
C GLN A 110 -10.84 -5.72 1.94
N ASP A 111 -12.10 -5.55 1.57
CA ASP A 111 -13.08 -4.85 2.41
C ASP A 111 -13.64 -5.75 3.53
N GLU A 112 -14.58 -5.22 4.32
CA GLU A 112 -15.22 -5.96 5.42
C GLU A 112 -16.05 -7.18 4.96
N ALA A 113 -16.48 -7.19 3.70
CA ALA A 113 -17.19 -8.32 3.10
C ALA A 113 -16.22 -9.39 2.55
N GLY A 114 -14.92 -9.11 2.54
CA GLY A 114 -13.89 -9.95 1.94
C GLY A 114 -13.82 -9.81 0.42
N GLU A 115 -14.37 -8.73 -0.14
CA GLU A 115 -14.25 -8.41 -1.56
C GLU A 115 -12.91 -7.72 -1.82
N ASP A 116 -12.25 -8.10 -2.90
CA ASP A 116 -10.96 -7.54 -3.30
C ASP A 116 -11.13 -6.08 -3.75
N VAL A 117 -10.25 -5.21 -3.28
CA VAL A 117 -10.22 -3.78 -3.62
C VAL A 117 -8.98 -3.51 -4.46
N GLU A 118 -9.22 -3.19 -5.73
CA GLU A 118 -8.16 -2.93 -6.70
C GLU A 118 -7.72 -1.46 -6.70
N PRO A 119 -6.42 -1.17 -6.89
CA PRO A 119 -5.97 0.19 -7.14
C PRO A 119 -6.52 0.67 -8.49
N VAL A 120 -6.90 1.94 -8.53
CA VAL A 120 -7.40 2.60 -9.76
C VAL A 120 -6.28 3.28 -10.55
N VAL A 121 -5.19 3.62 -9.86
CA VAL A 121 -3.93 4.16 -10.38
C VAL A 121 -2.80 3.59 -9.53
N GLU A 122 -1.67 3.29 -10.15
CA GLU A 122 -0.49 2.75 -9.49
C GLU A 122 0.79 3.31 -10.11
N GLU A 123 1.81 3.50 -9.28
CA GLU A 123 3.16 3.87 -9.69
C GLU A 123 4.15 2.98 -8.94
N MET A 124 5.11 2.42 -9.66
CA MET A 124 6.09 1.49 -9.10
C MET A 124 7.48 2.11 -9.15
N ALA A 125 8.03 2.46 -7.99
CA ALA A 125 9.41 2.91 -7.87
C ALA A 125 10.37 1.75 -8.21
N GLY A 126 10.89 1.70 -9.43
CA GLY A 126 11.78 0.64 -9.88
C GLY A 126 11.71 0.26 -11.36
N HIS A 127 10.75 0.81 -12.10
CA HIS A 127 10.85 0.88 -13.56
C HIS A 127 10.97 2.34 -13.97
N ASP A 128 12.19 2.74 -14.32
CA ASP A 128 12.43 3.90 -15.19
C ASP A 128 11.42 3.84 -16.35
N HIS A 129 10.38 4.67 -16.33
CA HIS A 129 9.80 5.16 -17.57
C HIS A 129 10.69 6.30 -18.10
N GLY A 130 11.98 5.98 -18.27
CA GLY A 130 12.92 6.73 -19.08
C GLY A 130 12.49 6.62 -20.54
N GLY A 131 11.67 7.57 -20.99
CA GLY A 131 11.12 7.57 -22.35
C GLY A 131 10.64 8.93 -22.86
N HIS A 132 11.10 10.04 -22.29
CA HIS A 132 10.99 11.35 -22.96
C HIS A 132 12.27 11.65 -23.73
N ASP A 133 12.46 10.97 -24.87
CA ASP A 133 13.33 11.48 -25.93
C ASP A 133 12.79 11.04 -27.29
N GLY A 134 12.12 11.99 -27.95
CA GLY A 134 11.54 11.83 -29.27
C GLY A 134 11.31 13.18 -29.95
N HIS A 135 12.37 13.98 -30.08
CA HIS A 135 12.42 15.04 -31.08
C HIS A 135 12.42 14.39 -32.48
N ASP A 136 11.44 14.72 -33.34
CA ASP A 136 11.72 15.18 -34.71
C ASP A 136 10.49 15.85 -35.34
N HIS A 137 10.66 17.10 -35.79
CA HIS A 137 9.77 17.76 -36.75
C HIS A 137 10.52 17.80 -38.08
N GLY A 138 10.27 16.80 -38.92
CA GLY A 138 10.59 16.78 -40.34
C GLY A 138 9.33 16.93 -41.18
#